data_AF-A0A7S1ZGU3-F1
#
_entry.id   AF-A0A7S1ZGU3-F1
#
_cell.length_a   1.000
_cell.length_b   1.000
_cell.length_c   1.000
_cell.angle_alpha   90.00
_cell.angle_beta   90.00
_cell.angle_gamma   90.00
#
_symmetry.space_group_name_H-M   'P 1'
#
loop_
_entity.id
_entity.type
_entity.pdbx_description
1 polymer ?
#
loop_
_entity_poly.entity_id
_entity_poly.type
_entity_poly.pdbx_seq_one_letter_code
_entity_poly.pdbx_strand_id
1 'polypeptide(L)'
;RAIVILRNPKNAIPSYFNFLYEVKNHLEGHSTRAPVEAWVAWRDVHFDEEIQLWKEHLQYWLSRFDANKRLIMSYEGITDPVAGPIFATELSDFLRQSRGVPVIERESVPCIWKIVIRYRGDAAAARADQSRRRLNLAAPITPEIHRSLQEAAPVAPPPPSQAAAPGTTTLRSGASFHPYTGPQIDRMIGVFKELTTEFKEEVRVGQILGAYADALNGVKQAMGLPVS
;
A
#
# COMPACT_ATOMS: atom_id res chain seq x y z
N ARG A 1 8.23 19.89 -6.73
CA ARG A 1 8.86 18.57 -6.52
C ARG A 1 7.77 17.63 -6.03
N ALA A 2 7.84 16.35 -6.35
CA ALA A 2 6.89 15.34 -5.91
C ALA A 2 7.61 14.13 -5.31
N ILE A 3 6.99 13.51 -4.30
CA ILE A 3 7.41 12.20 -3.79
C ILE A 3 6.25 11.27 -4.05
N VAL A 4 6.52 10.18 -4.76
CA VAL A 4 5.53 9.18 -5.15
C VAL A 4 5.92 7.87 -4.49
N ILE A 5 5.08 7.38 -3.59
CA ILE A 5 5.24 6.09 -2.94
C ILE A 5 4.26 5.12 -3.60
N LEU A 6 4.78 4.20 -4.38
CA LEU A 6 3.98 3.19 -5.06
C LEU A 6 3.88 1.95 -4.18
N ARG A 7 2.70 1.34 -4.08
CA ARG A 7 2.50 0.05 -3.40
C ARG A 7 1.99 -0.95 -4.41
N ASN A 8 2.40 -2.22 -4.29
CA ASN A 8 1.94 -3.26 -5.20
C ASN A 8 0.40 -3.32 -5.20
N PRO A 9 -0.29 -3.28 -6.35
CA PRO A 9 -1.76 -3.26 -6.40
C PRO A 9 -2.39 -4.49 -5.75
N LYS A 10 -1.71 -5.64 -5.74
CA LYS A 10 -2.12 -6.82 -4.97
C LYS A 10 -2.31 -6.52 -3.49
N ASN A 11 -1.56 -5.57 -2.94
CA ASN A 11 -1.63 -5.15 -1.54
C ASN A 11 -2.42 -3.85 -1.36
N ALA A 12 -2.36 -2.94 -2.34
CA ALA A 12 -2.99 -1.63 -2.27
C ALA A 12 -4.52 -1.72 -2.42
N ILE A 13 -5.02 -2.45 -3.41
CA ILE A 13 -6.46 -2.55 -3.70
C ILE A 13 -7.21 -3.20 -2.52
N PRO A 14 -6.76 -4.34 -1.94
CA PRO A 14 -7.46 -4.90 -0.78
C PRO A 14 -7.32 -4.00 0.44
N SER A 15 -6.22 -3.25 0.58
CA SER A 15 -6.07 -2.28 1.66
C SER A 15 -7.08 -1.13 1.54
N TYR A 16 -7.38 -0.69 0.32
CA TYR A 16 -8.43 0.28 0.02
C TYR A 16 -9.82 -0.28 0.32
N PHE A 17 -10.12 -1.49 -0.12
CA PHE A 17 -11.39 -2.15 0.22
C PHE A 17 -11.59 -2.29 1.74
N ASN A 18 -10.54 -2.65 2.47
CA ASN A 18 -10.61 -2.70 3.94
C ASN A 18 -10.97 -1.34 4.55
N PHE A 19 -10.43 -0.24 4.01
CA PHE A 19 -10.81 1.11 4.44
C PHE A 19 -12.28 1.40 4.13
N LEU A 20 -12.75 1.08 2.92
CA LEU A 20 -14.17 1.25 2.56
C LEU A 20 -15.08 0.45 3.51
N TYR A 21 -14.70 -0.78 3.82
CA TYR A 21 -15.41 -1.65 4.74
C TYR A 21 -15.47 -1.06 6.15
N GLU A 22 -14.34 -0.54 6.67
CA GLU A 22 -14.27 0.11 7.98
C GLU A 22 -15.19 1.34 8.03
N VAL A 23 -15.14 2.20 7.01
CA VAL A 23 -16.00 3.40 6.91
C VAL A 23 -17.47 3.03 6.85
N LYS A 24 -17.84 2.08 5.98
CA LYS A 24 -19.23 1.64 5.77
C LYS A 24 -19.85 1.05 7.04
N ASN A 25 -19.07 0.33 7.85
CA ASN A 25 -19.53 -0.35 9.05
C ASN A 25 -19.24 0.44 10.34
N HIS A 26 -18.83 1.71 10.23
CA HIS A 26 -18.48 2.56 11.38
C HIS A 26 -17.44 1.94 12.32
N LEU A 27 -16.47 1.20 11.77
CA LEU A 27 -15.38 0.58 12.52
C LEU A 27 -14.25 1.58 12.74
N GLU A 28 -13.45 1.37 13.79
CA GLU A 28 -12.25 2.17 14.01
C GLU A 28 -11.25 1.96 12.85
N GLY A 29 -10.64 3.04 12.37
CA GLY A 29 -9.71 2.99 11.25
C GLY A 29 -8.52 2.08 11.55
N HIS A 30 -8.21 1.19 10.61
CA HIS A 30 -7.19 0.15 10.75
C HIS A 30 -7.43 -0.87 11.89
N SER A 31 -8.68 -1.11 12.28
CA SER A 31 -9.03 -2.09 13.32
C SER A 31 -9.34 -3.48 12.77
N THR A 32 -9.98 -3.57 11.61
CA THR A 32 -10.67 -4.80 11.19
C THR A 32 -10.50 -5.00 9.70
N ARG A 33 -10.05 -6.18 9.30
CA ARG A 33 -10.10 -6.58 7.89
C ARG A 33 -11.50 -7.03 7.53
N ALA A 34 -11.93 -6.63 6.34
CA ALA A 34 -13.16 -7.11 5.75
C ALA A 34 -13.13 -8.65 5.62
N PRO A 35 -14.27 -9.34 5.79
CA PRO A 35 -14.38 -10.75 5.51
C PRO A 35 -13.96 -11.10 4.07
N VAL A 36 -13.42 -12.30 3.87
CA VAL A 36 -12.93 -12.74 2.55
C VAL A 36 -14.07 -12.76 1.53
N GLU A 37 -15.26 -13.13 1.94
CA GLU A 37 -16.47 -13.20 1.11
C GLU A 37 -16.87 -11.80 0.62
N ALA A 38 -16.81 -10.80 1.51
CA ALA A 38 -17.07 -9.41 1.18
C ALA A 38 -16.03 -8.87 0.19
N TRP A 39 -14.75 -9.23 0.40
CA TRP A 39 -13.66 -8.89 -0.52
C TRP A 39 -13.88 -9.50 -1.90
N VAL A 40 -14.17 -10.81 -1.98
CA VAL A 40 -14.39 -11.50 -3.25
C VAL A 40 -15.53 -10.87 -4.03
N ALA A 41 -16.68 -10.63 -3.37
CA ALA A 41 -17.84 -10.01 -3.99
C ALA A 41 -17.54 -8.60 -4.52
N TRP A 42 -16.82 -7.78 -3.76
CA TRP A 42 -16.45 -6.44 -4.20
C TRP A 42 -15.42 -6.46 -5.32
N ARG A 43 -14.36 -7.26 -5.18
CA ARG A 43 -13.28 -7.40 -6.16
C ARG A 43 -13.82 -7.81 -7.52
N ASP A 44 -14.73 -8.79 -7.58
CA ASP A 44 -15.22 -9.31 -8.85
C ASP A 44 -16.03 -8.27 -9.66
N VAL A 45 -16.54 -7.23 -9.00
CA VAL A 45 -17.24 -6.12 -9.66
C VAL A 45 -16.30 -4.95 -9.99
N HIS A 46 -15.34 -4.63 -9.11
CA HIS A 46 -14.57 -3.37 -9.19
C HIS A 46 -13.13 -3.55 -9.68
N PHE A 47 -12.65 -4.79 -9.82
CA PHE A 47 -11.23 -5.06 -10.07
C PHE A 47 -10.65 -4.28 -11.26
N ASP A 48 -11.34 -4.28 -12.40
CA ASP A 48 -10.85 -3.64 -13.62
C ASP A 48 -10.78 -2.12 -13.51
N GLU A 49 -11.75 -1.50 -12.83
CA GLU A 49 -11.73 -0.07 -12.53
C GLU A 49 -10.57 0.25 -11.59
N GLU A 50 -10.40 -0.51 -10.52
CA GLU A 50 -9.41 -0.24 -9.47
C GLU A 50 -7.96 -0.41 -9.98
N ILE A 51 -7.71 -1.43 -10.81
CA ILE A 51 -6.38 -1.58 -11.43
C ILE A 51 -6.10 -0.49 -12.47
N GLN A 52 -7.15 -0.01 -13.16
CA GLN A 52 -7.04 1.09 -14.10
C GLN A 52 -6.78 2.43 -13.38
N LEU A 53 -7.47 2.71 -12.28
CA LEU A 53 -7.21 3.88 -11.43
C LEU A 53 -5.79 3.85 -10.84
N TRP A 54 -5.30 2.67 -10.43
CA TRP A 54 -3.92 2.51 -9.97
C TRP A 54 -2.91 2.84 -11.08
N LYS A 55 -3.18 2.39 -12.32
CA LYS A 55 -2.36 2.71 -13.50
C LYS A 55 -2.35 4.21 -13.79
N GLU A 56 -3.52 4.83 -13.85
CA GLU A 56 -3.70 6.26 -14.12
C GLU A 56 -3.03 7.14 -13.07
N HIS A 57 -3.09 6.73 -11.80
CA HIS A 57 -2.39 7.41 -10.72
C HIS A 57 -0.88 7.50 -11.01
N LEU A 58 -0.25 6.38 -11.39
CA LEU A 58 1.18 6.38 -11.72
C LEU A 58 1.47 7.21 -12.98
N GLN A 59 0.67 7.05 -14.04
CA GLN A 59 0.80 7.83 -15.28
C GLN A 59 0.72 9.34 -15.03
N TYR A 60 -0.22 9.78 -14.18
CA TYR A 60 -0.37 11.19 -13.83
C TYR A 60 0.91 11.77 -13.23
N TRP A 61 1.50 11.10 -12.24
CA TRP A 61 2.72 11.61 -11.61
C TRP A 61 3.94 11.54 -12.53
N LEU A 62 4.02 10.50 -13.38
CA LEU A 62 5.11 10.31 -14.35
C LEU A 62 5.05 11.28 -15.54
N SER A 63 3.86 11.75 -15.92
CA SER A 63 3.71 12.73 -16.99
C SER A 63 3.81 14.18 -16.49
N ARG A 64 3.47 14.43 -15.21
CA ARG A 64 3.34 15.80 -14.70
C ARG A 64 4.64 16.45 -14.20
N PHE A 65 5.59 15.65 -13.72
CA PHE A 65 6.82 16.15 -13.11
C PHE A 65 8.04 15.58 -13.81
N ASP A 66 9.04 16.37 -14.16
CA ASP A 66 10.30 15.85 -14.70
C ASP A 66 10.97 14.86 -13.73
N ALA A 67 11.75 13.92 -14.28
CA ALA A 67 12.46 12.90 -13.50
C ALA A 67 13.32 13.50 -12.36
N ASN A 68 13.96 14.65 -12.57
CA ASN A 68 14.77 15.32 -11.54
C ASN A 68 13.94 16.13 -10.52
N LYS A 69 12.62 16.28 -10.73
CA LYS A 69 11.68 16.94 -9.82
C LYS A 69 10.79 15.95 -9.09
N ARG A 70 10.96 14.64 -9.29
CA ARG A 70 10.20 13.60 -8.60
C ARG A 70 11.11 12.54 -8.00
N LEU A 71 10.69 11.98 -6.87
CA LEU A 71 11.29 10.79 -6.29
C LEU A 71 10.23 9.69 -6.28
N ILE A 72 10.57 8.52 -6.83
CA ILE A 72 9.67 7.36 -6.87
C ILE A 72 10.30 6.23 -6.06
N MET A 73 9.51 5.68 -5.16
CA MET A 73 9.92 4.58 -4.29
C MET A 73 8.77 3.60 -4.10
N SER A 74 9.11 2.34 -3.80
CA SER A 74 8.10 1.36 -3.40
C SER A 74 7.84 1.45 -1.90
N TYR A 75 6.59 1.25 -1.51
CA TYR A 75 6.16 1.09 -0.13
C TYR A 75 6.87 -0.11 0.52
N GLU A 76 6.99 -1.21 -0.22
CA GLU A 76 7.69 -2.41 0.20
C GLU A 76 9.17 -2.11 0.48
N GLY A 77 9.83 -1.32 -0.37
CA GLY A 77 11.22 -0.91 -0.18
C GLY A 77 11.44 -0.02 1.04
N ILE A 78 10.60 1.01 1.24
CA ILE A 78 10.75 1.91 2.40
C ILE A 78 10.37 1.25 3.73
N THR A 79 9.61 0.14 3.72
CA THR A 79 9.24 -0.59 4.95
C THR A 79 10.10 -1.84 5.20
N ASP A 80 10.92 -2.22 4.23
CA ASP A 80 11.86 -3.33 4.34
C ASP A 80 12.91 -3.08 5.44
N PRO A 81 13.22 -4.07 6.31
CA PRO A 81 14.19 -3.88 7.39
C PRO A 81 15.62 -3.62 6.92
N VAL A 82 15.99 -4.05 5.72
CA VAL A 82 17.33 -3.92 5.15
C VAL A 82 17.40 -2.73 4.21
N ALA A 83 16.48 -2.64 3.25
CA ALA A 83 16.47 -1.59 2.25
C ALA A 83 15.86 -0.27 2.76
N GLY A 84 14.96 -0.32 3.76
CA GLY A 84 14.24 0.86 4.26
C GLY A 84 15.14 2.05 4.65
N PRO A 85 16.22 1.86 5.42
CA PRO A 85 17.20 2.91 5.70
C PRO A 85 17.82 3.56 4.45
N ILE A 86 18.06 2.78 3.39
CA ILE A 86 18.59 3.27 2.11
C ILE A 86 17.54 4.17 1.45
N PHE A 87 16.30 3.71 1.31
CA PHE A 87 15.19 4.51 0.78
C PHE A 87 14.94 5.80 1.59
N ALA A 88 15.06 5.74 2.92
CA ALA A 88 14.92 6.91 3.77
C ALA A 88 16.06 7.92 3.57
N THR A 89 17.27 7.43 3.29
CA THR A 89 18.43 8.28 2.97
C THR A 89 18.23 8.98 1.63
N GLU A 90 17.79 8.24 0.61
CA GLU A 90 17.43 8.83 -0.70
C GLU A 90 16.33 9.90 -0.57
N LEU A 91 15.32 9.66 0.27
CA LEU A 91 14.29 10.64 0.58
C LEU A 91 14.86 11.91 1.21
N SER A 92 15.74 11.76 2.21
CA SER A 92 16.43 12.88 2.85
C SER A 92 17.26 13.69 1.84
N ASP A 93 18.03 13.00 0.99
CA ASP A 93 18.84 13.61 -0.06
C ASP A 93 17.97 14.37 -1.07
N PHE A 94 16.83 13.80 -1.48
CA PHE A 94 15.90 14.46 -2.38
C PHE A 94 15.28 15.72 -1.77
N LEU A 95 14.92 15.67 -0.49
CA LEU A 95 14.39 16.81 0.26
C LEU A 95 15.41 17.92 0.43
N ARG A 96 16.70 17.58 0.65
CA ARG A 96 17.82 18.53 0.79
C ARG A 96 17.97 19.47 -0.40
N GLN A 97 17.56 19.02 -1.58
CA GLN A 97 17.61 19.83 -2.80
C GLN A 97 16.45 20.86 -2.90
N SER A 98 15.59 20.96 -1.87
CA SER A 98 14.49 21.91 -1.78
C SER A 98 14.89 23.08 -0.88
N ARG A 99 14.80 24.31 -1.39
CA ARG A 99 15.16 25.51 -0.63
C ARG A 99 14.26 25.63 0.62
N GLY A 100 14.89 25.80 1.78
CA GLY A 100 14.18 26.02 3.05
C GLY A 100 13.65 24.75 3.73
N VAL A 101 13.98 23.56 3.23
CA VAL A 101 13.64 22.30 3.91
C VAL A 101 14.84 21.86 4.77
N PRO A 102 14.78 21.98 6.10
CA PRO A 102 15.79 21.40 6.96
C PRO A 102 15.71 19.87 6.88
N VAL A 103 16.85 19.21 6.74
CA VAL A 103 16.95 17.75 6.70
C VAL A 103 17.89 17.28 7.80
N ILE A 104 17.65 16.08 8.32
CA ILE A 104 18.50 15.45 9.31
C ILE A 104 19.84 15.05 8.70
N GLU A 105 20.87 14.94 9.53
CA GLU A 105 22.18 14.45 9.07
C GLU A 105 22.06 13.03 8.51
N ARG A 106 22.80 12.79 7.43
CA ARG A 106 22.68 11.56 6.62
C ARG A 106 22.91 10.32 7.47
N GLU A 107 23.87 10.39 8.39
CA GLU A 107 24.28 9.34 9.31
C GLU A 107 23.20 9.00 10.34
N SER A 108 22.30 9.94 10.62
CA SER A 108 21.20 9.76 11.56
C SER A 108 19.97 9.10 10.93
N VAL A 109 19.86 9.11 9.58
CA VAL A 109 18.67 8.61 8.87
C VAL A 109 18.32 7.16 9.21
N PRO A 110 19.27 6.18 9.21
CA PRO A 110 18.93 4.80 9.52
C PRO A 110 18.34 4.61 10.92
N CYS A 111 18.87 5.35 11.90
CA CYS A 111 18.39 5.31 13.28
C CYS A 111 16.97 5.85 13.39
N ILE A 112 16.70 7.02 12.80
CA ILE A 112 15.37 7.62 12.80
C ILE A 112 14.36 6.76 12.05
N TRP A 113 14.75 6.20 10.90
CA TRP A 113 13.91 5.26 10.16
C TRP A 113 13.48 4.08 11.03
N LYS A 114 14.42 3.46 11.76
CA LYS A 114 14.12 2.35 12.66
C LYS A 114 13.12 2.78 13.74
N ILE A 115 13.33 3.94 14.35
CA ILE A 115 12.41 4.46 15.37
C ILE A 115 11.01 4.67 14.80
N VAL A 116 10.87 5.27 13.62
CA VAL A 116 9.57 5.63 13.04
C VAL A 116 8.83 4.42 12.49
N ILE A 117 9.51 3.57 11.71
CA ILE A 117 8.88 2.46 10.99
C ILE A 117 8.78 1.20 11.86
N ARG A 118 9.78 0.94 12.71
CA ARG A 118 9.81 -0.25 13.61
C ARG A 118 9.38 0.06 15.04
N TYR A 119 8.84 1.26 15.30
CA TYR A 119 8.43 1.70 16.65
C TYR A 119 7.69 0.61 17.44
N ARG A 120 6.81 -0.17 16.79
CA ARG A 120 5.98 -1.17 17.47
C ARG A 120 6.59 -2.56 17.64
N GLY A 121 7.69 -2.86 16.95
CA GLY A 121 8.40 -4.15 17.10
C GLY A 121 9.27 -4.19 18.35
N ASP A 122 9.96 -3.08 18.63
CA ASP A 122 10.90 -2.98 19.76
C ASP A 122 10.25 -2.29 20.99
N ALA A 123 9.23 -1.42 20.81
CA ALA A 123 8.60 -0.69 21.92
C ALA A 123 7.36 -1.38 22.54
N ALA A 124 6.91 -2.52 22.01
CA ALA A 124 5.92 -3.35 22.71
C ALA A 124 6.47 -3.87 24.05
N ALA A 125 7.79 -3.98 24.19
CA ALA A 125 8.45 -4.25 25.47
C ALA A 125 8.58 -3.01 26.38
N ALA A 126 8.37 -1.79 25.86
CA ALA A 126 8.70 -0.56 26.58
C ALA A 126 7.52 0.37 26.89
N ARG A 127 6.37 0.33 26.20
CA ARG A 127 5.33 1.36 26.38
C ARG A 127 3.88 0.87 26.23
N ALA A 128 3.40 0.18 27.26
CA ALA A 128 1.98 0.12 27.60
C ALA A 128 1.41 1.48 28.13
N ASP A 129 2.16 2.58 28.03
CA ASP A 129 1.90 3.82 28.79
C ASP A 129 1.77 5.12 27.95
N GLN A 130 1.63 5.03 26.61
CA GLN A 130 1.39 6.20 25.74
C GLN A 130 0.17 6.06 24.82
N SER A 131 -0.82 5.34 25.31
CA SER A 131 -2.19 5.32 24.80
C SER A 131 -2.69 6.76 24.56
N ARG A 132 -3.24 7.02 23.36
CA ARG A 132 -4.07 8.20 22.99
C ARG A 132 -3.42 9.42 22.31
N ARG A 133 -2.58 9.23 21.28
CA ARG A 133 -2.59 10.19 20.14
C ARG A 133 -3.25 9.54 18.94
N ARG A 134 -4.59 9.52 18.99
CA ARG A 134 -5.45 9.21 17.85
C ARG A 134 -5.21 10.28 16.77
N LEU A 135 -4.51 9.91 15.71
CA LEU A 135 -4.73 10.56 14.41
C LEU A 135 -6.09 10.06 13.93
N ASN A 136 -7.16 10.73 14.34
CA ASN A 136 -8.42 10.73 13.60
C ASN A 136 -8.16 11.49 12.29
N LEU A 137 -7.47 10.87 11.34
CA LEU A 137 -7.62 11.26 9.94
C LEU A 137 -8.95 10.67 9.49
N ALA A 138 -10.04 11.36 9.79
CA ALA A 138 -11.21 11.27 8.94
C ALA A 138 -10.77 11.86 7.59
N ALA A 139 -10.32 11.01 6.66
CA ALA A 139 -10.13 11.44 5.29
C ALA A 139 -11.47 12.01 4.81
N PRO A 140 -11.50 13.19 4.16
CA PRO A 140 -12.73 13.69 3.57
C PRO A 140 -13.29 12.61 2.63
N ILE A 141 -14.56 12.23 2.83
CA ILE A 141 -15.25 11.34 1.90
C ILE A 141 -15.35 12.10 0.58
N THR A 142 -14.56 11.72 -0.42
CA THR A 142 -14.66 12.30 -1.76
C THR A 142 -15.88 11.73 -2.48
N PRO A 143 -16.38 12.38 -3.55
CA PRO A 143 -17.48 11.82 -4.36
C PRO A 143 -17.21 10.40 -4.87
N GLU A 144 -15.95 10.09 -5.18
CA GLU A 144 -15.51 8.75 -5.58
C GLU A 144 -15.65 7.74 -4.44
N ILE A 145 -15.19 8.09 -3.24
CA ILE A 145 -15.38 7.25 -2.04
C ILE A 145 -16.88 7.06 -1.77
N HIS A 146 -17.68 8.11 -1.95
CA HIS A 146 -19.14 8.02 -1.77
C HIS A 146 -19.78 7.05 -2.76
N ARG A 147 -19.37 7.07 -4.04
CA ARG A 147 -19.85 6.12 -5.06
C ARG A 147 -19.46 4.69 -4.71
N SER A 148 -18.19 4.44 -4.39
CA SER A 148 -17.72 3.10 -4.01
C SER A 148 -18.43 2.55 -2.76
N LEU A 149 -18.79 3.43 -1.81
CA LEU A 149 -19.54 3.05 -0.61
C LEU A 149 -21.00 2.66 -0.92
N GLN A 150 -21.63 3.29 -1.90
CA GLN A 150 -23.01 3.01 -2.32
C GLN A 150 -23.13 1.68 -3.08
N GLU A 151 -22.13 1.31 -3.87
CA GLU A 151 -22.15 0.13 -4.75
C GLU A 151 -21.69 -1.16 -4.06
N ALA A 152 -21.01 -1.06 -2.90
CA ALA A 152 -20.64 -2.24 -2.14
C ALA A 152 -21.89 -2.99 -1.63
N ALA A 153 -21.96 -4.31 -1.83
CA ALA A 153 -23.04 -5.13 -1.30
C ALA A 153 -23.15 -5.00 0.24
N PRO A 154 -24.37 -4.99 0.83
CA PRO A 154 -24.54 -5.05 2.28
C PRO A 154 -24.14 -6.43 2.77
N VAL A 155 -22.97 -6.53 3.42
CA VAL A 155 -22.57 -7.73 4.17
C VAL A 155 -22.69 -7.38 5.64
N ALA A 156 -23.44 -8.17 6.41
CA ALA A 156 -23.56 -7.96 7.84
C ALA A 156 -22.16 -7.92 8.48
N PRO A 157 -21.88 -6.95 9.37
CA PRO A 157 -20.60 -6.90 10.06
C PRO A 157 -20.41 -8.22 10.82
N PRO A 158 -19.19 -8.80 10.83
CA PRO A 158 -18.92 -9.96 11.66
C PRO A 158 -19.23 -9.60 13.12
N PRO A 159 -19.68 -10.57 13.94
CA PRO A 159 -19.81 -10.34 15.36
C PRO A 159 -18.47 -9.81 15.92
N PRO A 160 -18.50 -8.92 16.93
CA PRO A 160 -17.29 -8.32 17.48
C PRO A 160 -16.29 -9.42 17.86
N SER A 161 -15.23 -9.55 17.06
CA SER A 161 -14.22 -10.59 17.24
C SER A 161 -13.47 -10.36 18.54
N GLN A 162 -13.29 -11.44 19.30
CA GLN A 162 -12.38 -11.48 20.45
C GLN A 162 -10.99 -10.96 20.03
N ALA A 163 -10.36 -10.20 20.93
CA ALA A 163 -9.10 -9.52 20.68
C ALA A 163 -8.03 -10.46 20.09
N ALA A 164 -7.23 -9.94 19.16
CA ALA A 164 -6.17 -10.68 18.50
C ALA A 164 -5.23 -11.34 19.52
N ALA A 165 -4.87 -12.60 19.28
CA ALA A 165 -3.89 -13.31 20.10
C ALA A 165 -2.55 -12.54 20.14
N PRO A 166 -1.90 -12.46 21.31
CA PRO A 166 -0.62 -11.77 21.46
C PRO A 166 0.43 -12.43 20.56
N GLY A 167 1.03 -11.65 19.66
CA GLY A 167 2.10 -12.09 18.75
C GLY A 167 1.84 -11.87 17.26
N THR A 168 0.62 -11.46 16.86
CA THR A 168 0.37 -11.08 15.46
C THR A 168 0.83 -9.65 15.19
N THR A 169 1.73 -9.48 14.23
CA THR A 169 2.34 -8.18 13.85
C THR A 169 1.35 -7.19 13.20
N THR A 170 0.11 -7.61 12.99
CA THR A 170 -0.91 -6.77 12.36
C THR A 170 -1.96 -6.37 13.38
N LEU A 171 -2.15 -5.05 13.56
CA LEU A 171 -3.15 -4.49 14.47
C LEU A 171 -4.59 -4.78 14.04
N ARG A 172 -4.79 -5.18 12.78
CA ARG A 172 -6.10 -5.52 12.26
C ARG A 172 -6.47 -6.95 12.63
N SER A 173 -7.68 -7.14 13.14
CA SER A 173 -8.32 -8.46 13.23
C SER A 173 -8.75 -8.97 11.84
N GLY A 174 -9.08 -10.26 11.74
CA GLY A 174 -9.56 -10.88 10.49
C GLY A 174 -8.46 -11.39 9.55
N ALA A 175 -8.89 -12.13 8.52
CA ALA A 175 -8.00 -12.81 7.57
C ALA A 175 -7.15 -11.81 6.78
N SER A 176 -5.83 -12.04 6.75
CA SER A 176 -4.91 -11.24 5.92
C SER A 176 -4.96 -11.63 4.44
N PHE A 177 -5.48 -12.82 4.14
CA PHE A 177 -5.55 -13.37 2.79
C PHE A 177 -6.69 -12.75 1.99
N HIS A 178 -6.35 -12.16 0.84
CA HIS A 178 -7.28 -11.57 -0.12
C HIS A 178 -6.99 -12.21 -1.48
N PRO A 179 -7.73 -13.26 -1.88
CA PRO A 179 -7.42 -13.98 -3.12
C PRO A 179 -7.64 -13.08 -4.33
N TYR A 180 -6.91 -13.38 -5.41
CA TYR A 180 -7.18 -12.92 -6.77
C TYR A 180 -7.30 -14.15 -7.68
N THR A 181 -8.05 -14.04 -8.77
CA THR A 181 -8.10 -15.08 -9.80
C THR A 181 -6.87 -15.03 -10.69
N GLY A 182 -6.57 -16.12 -11.42
CA GLY A 182 -5.50 -16.14 -12.42
C GLY A 182 -5.60 -15.00 -13.44
N PRO A 183 -6.76 -14.79 -14.09
CA PRO A 183 -6.96 -13.69 -15.03
C PRO A 183 -6.75 -12.29 -14.42
N GLN A 184 -7.14 -12.09 -13.15
CA GLN A 184 -6.90 -10.82 -12.45
C GLN A 184 -5.40 -10.59 -12.22
N ILE A 185 -4.65 -11.64 -11.84
CA ILE A 185 -3.19 -11.54 -11.71
C ILE A 185 -2.55 -11.23 -13.07
N ASP A 186 -3.00 -11.88 -14.15
CA ASP A 186 -2.51 -11.63 -15.51
C ASP A 186 -2.77 -10.19 -15.94
N ARG A 187 -3.95 -9.66 -15.61
CA ARG A 187 -4.31 -8.27 -15.87
C ARG A 187 -3.37 -7.30 -15.15
N MET A 188 -3.06 -7.53 -13.87
CA MET A 188 -2.09 -6.70 -13.14
C MET A 188 -0.70 -6.74 -13.79
N ILE A 189 -0.20 -7.93 -14.15
CA ILE A 189 1.09 -8.09 -14.83
C ILE A 189 1.08 -7.37 -16.18
N GLY A 190 -0.01 -7.47 -16.94
CA GLY A 190 -0.21 -6.75 -18.20
C GLY A 190 -0.06 -5.24 -18.01
N VAL A 191 -0.73 -4.67 -17.00
CA VAL A 191 -0.61 -3.25 -16.65
C VAL A 191 0.85 -2.86 -16.32
N PHE A 192 1.61 -3.70 -15.62
CA PHE A 192 3.02 -3.44 -15.33
C PHE A 192 3.88 -3.42 -16.61
N LYS A 193 3.62 -4.34 -17.55
CA LYS A 193 4.31 -4.40 -18.85
C LYS A 193 3.99 -3.17 -19.70
N GLU A 194 2.73 -2.75 -19.74
CA GLU A 194 2.30 -1.52 -20.42
C GLU A 194 3.02 -0.29 -19.87
N LEU A 195 2.99 -0.09 -18.55
CA LEU A 195 3.65 1.04 -17.89
C LEU A 195 5.17 1.03 -18.07
N THR A 196 5.80 -0.15 -18.01
CA THR A 196 7.25 -0.27 -18.24
C THR A 196 7.61 0.08 -19.69
N THR A 197 6.75 -0.27 -20.64
CA THR A 197 6.95 0.08 -22.06
C THR A 197 6.75 1.58 -22.29
N GLU A 198 5.69 2.16 -21.72
CA GLU A 198 5.35 3.58 -21.83
C GLU A 198 6.46 4.46 -21.22
N PHE A 199 6.99 4.07 -20.06
CA PHE A 199 8.03 4.80 -19.33
C PHE A 199 9.39 4.09 -19.36
N LYS A 200 9.79 3.55 -20.51
CA LYS A 200 11.02 2.74 -20.66
C LYS A 200 12.32 3.43 -20.24
N GLU A 201 12.37 4.77 -20.29
CA GLU A 201 13.54 5.56 -19.86
C GLU A 201 13.61 5.70 -18.32
N GLU A 202 12.53 5.36 -17.60
CA GLU A 202 12.43 5.45 -16.14
C GLU A 202 12.90 4.15 -15.48
N VAL A 203 14.22 3.96 -15.42
CA VAL A 203 14.87 2.75 -14.88
C VAL A 203 14.30 2.34 -13.51
N ARG A 204 14.11 3.31 -12.60
CA ARG A 204 13.56 3.08 -11.25
C ARG A 204 12.13 2.53 -11.29
N VAL A 205 11.29 3.04 -12.21
CA VAL A 205 9.91 2.57 -12.39
C VAL A 205 9.92 1.14 -12.91
N GLY A 206 10.73 0.85 -13.93
CA GLY A 206 10.91 -0.51 -14.46
C GLY A 206 11.36 -1.51 -13.39
N GLN A 207 12.28 -1.13 -12.50
CA GLN A 207 12.72 -1.96 -11.37
C GLN A 207 11.57 -2.26 -10.39
N ILE A 208 10.78 -1.26 -10.00
CA ILE A 208 9.66 -1.44 -9.07
C ILE A 208 8.58 -2.32 -9.71
N LEU A 209 8.20 -2.04 -10.95
CA LEU A 209 7.18 -2.79 -11.67
C LEU A 209 7.61 -4.23 -11.96
N GLY A 210 8.88 -4.45 -12.30
CA GLY A 210 9.47 -5.78 -12.46
C GLY A 210 9.38 -6.60 -11.17
N ALA A 211 9.81 -6.03 -10.03
CA ALA A 211 9.69 -6.70 -8.73
C ALA A 211 8.24 -7.03 -8.36
N TYR A 212 7.28 -6.19 -8.75
CA TYR A 212 5.86 -6.47 -8.56
C TYR A 212 5.34 -7.59 -9.46
N ALA A 213 5.78 -7.64 -10.72
CA ALA A 213 5.47 -8.74 -11.64
C ALA A 213 6.02 -10.07 -11.11
N ASP A 214 7.26 -10.10 -10.64
CA ASP A 214 7.90 -11.30 -10.07
C ASP A 214 7.13 -11.81 -8.84
N ALA A 215 6.72 -10.89 -7.96
CA ALA A 215 5.92 -11.24 -6.79
C ALA A 215 4.56 -11.85 -7.18
N LEU A 216 3.93 -11.39 -8.26
CA LEU A 216 2.68 -11.95 -8.79
C LEU A 216 2.90 -13.30 -9.48
N ASN A 217 3.99 -13.45 -10.22
CA ASN A 217 4.38 -14.71 -10.83
C ASN A 217 4.64 -15.81 -9.78
N GLY A 218 5.23 -15.47 -8.63
CA GLY A 218 5.34 -16.38 -7.48
C GLY A 218 3.98 -16.84 -6.93
N VAL A 219 2.95 -15.99 -7.00
CA VAL A 219 1.58 -16.37 -6.62
C VAL A 219 0.98 -17.33 -7.63
N LYS A 220 1.16 -17.07 -8.93
CA LYS A 220 0.70 -17.97 -9.99
C LYS A 220 1.32 -19.36 -9.84
N GLN A 221 2.63 -19.41 -9.60
CA GLN A 221 3.33 -20.66 -9.36
C GLN A 221 2.74 -21.42 -8.14
N ALA A 222 2.48 -20.72 -7.03
CA ALA A 222 1.86 -21.32 -5.85
C ALA A 222 0.42 -21.82 -6.11
N MET A 223 -0.28 -21.26 -7.10
CA MET A 223 -1.60 -21.69 -7.55
C MET A 223 -1.55 -22.80 -8.63
N GLY A 224 -0.37 -23.23 -9.07
CA GLY A 224 -0.22 -24.18 -10.17
C GLY A 224 -0.56 -23.60 -11.55
N LEU A 225 -0.50 -22.27 -11.69
CA LEU A 225 -0.78 -21.56 -12.94
C LEU A 225 0.52 -21.27 -13.71
N PRO A 226 0.49 -21.19 -15.06
CA PRO A 226 1.66 -20.87 -15.87
C PRO A 226 2.14 -19.45 -15.61
N VAL A 227 3.46 -19.23 -15.49
CA VAL A 227 4.08 -17.92 -15.27
C VAL A 227 4.05 -17.09 -16.57
N SER A 228 3.92 -15.76 -16.45
CA SER A 228 3.75 -14.82 -17.59
C SER A 228 4.91 -13.88 -17.81
#